data_AF-A0A6P7GPX9-F1
#
_entry.id   AF-A0A6P7GPX9-F1
#
_cell.length_a   1.000
_cell.length_b   1.000
_cell.length_c   1.000
_cell.angle_alpha   90.00
_cell.angle_beta   90.00
_cell.angle_gamma   90.00
#
_symmetry.space_group_name_H-M   'P 1'
#
loop_
_entity.id
_entity.type
_entity.pdbx_description
1 polymer ?
#
loop_
_entity_poly.entity_id
_entity_poly.type
_entity_poly.pdbx_seq_one_letter_code
_entity_poly.pdbx_strand_id
1 'polypeptide(L)'
;MAERNVCCPFNPLHIMPQSTLQRHIIKCMVNYPDFVTCPYNALHRFANKTLLGEHMIVCDSRDKKYVFQDFNDNCPASNHQTDIHTPANAREFNLEFEDWDTQY
;
A
#
# COMPACT_ATOMS: atom_id res chain seq x y z
N MET A 1 -18.93 -13.49 12.64
CA MET A 1 -19.18 -12.79 11.37
C MET A 1 -18.88 -13.74 10.23
N ALA A 2 -19.73 -13.83 9.19
CA ALA A 2 -19.42 -14.67 8.03
C ALA A 2 -18.23 -14.08 7.27
N GLU A 3 -17.21 -14.90 7.03
CA GLU A 3 -16.00 -14.51 6.31
C GLU A 3 -16.34 -14.38 4.81
N ARG A 4 -16.01 -13.24 4.20
CA ARG A 4 -16.23 -13.05 2.75
C ARG A 4 -15.11 -13.74 1.99
N ASN A 5 -15.45 -14.78 1.24
CA ASN A 5 -14.53 -15.44 0.33
C ASN A 5 -14.48 -14.68 -1.00
N VAL A 6 -13.28 -14.54 -1.54
CA VAL A 6 -12.97 -13.81 -2.77
C VAL A 6 -12.09 -14.68 -3.67
N CYS A 7 -12.25 -14.49 -4.98
CA CYS A 7 -11.43 -15.16 -5.97
C CYS A 7 -10.16 -14.37 -6.27
N CYS A 8 -9.08 -15.08 -6.57
CA CYS A 8 -7.84 -14.45 -7.00
C CYS A 8 -7.98 -13.80 -8.38
N PRO A 9 -7.43 -12.58 -8.58
CA PRO A 9 -7.42 -11.90 -9.89
C PRO A 9 -6.67 -12.64 -11.00
N PHE A 10 -5.70 -13.50 -10.64
CA PHE A 10 -4.86 -14.23 -11.60
C PHE A 10 -5.47 -15.56 -12.03
N ASN A 11 -6.14 -16.25 -11.08
CA ASN A 11 -6.71 -17.57 -11.31
C ASN A 11 -8.02 -17.72 -10.53
N PRO A 12 -9.17 -17.89 -11.21
CA PRO A 12 -10.47 -18.01 -10.55
C PRO A 12 -10.60 -19.26 -9.68
N LEU A 13 -9.72 -20.26 -9.84
CA LEU A 13 -9.71 -21.47 -9.00
C LEU A 13 -9.21 -21.19 -7.58
N HIS A 14 -8.49 -20.10 -7.36
CA HIS A 14 -8.00 -19.73 -6.04
C HIS A 14 -9.07 -18.93 -5.29
N ILE A 15 -9.79 -19.61 -4.40
CA ILE A 15 -10.79 -19.01 -3.52
C ILE A 15 -10.22 -18.94 -2.11
N MET A 16 -10.29 -17.77 -1.47
CA MET A 16 -9.75 -17.56 -0.14
C MET A 16 -10.50 -16.45 0.62
N PRO A 17 -10.35 -16.34 1.94
CA PRO A 17 -10.88 -15.22 2.70
C PRO A 17 -10.29 -13.89 2.24
N GLN A 18 -11.12 -12.84 2.20
CA GLN A 18 -10.70 -11.48 1.83
C GLN A 18 -9.49 -10.98 2.62
N SER A 19 -9.38 -11.36 3.90
CA SER A 19 -8.24 -11.02 4.77
C SER A 19 -6.91 -11.57 4.27
N THR A 20 -6.92 -12.73 3.61
CA THR A 20 -5.72 -13.42 3.11
C THR A 20 -5.34 -13.06 1.67
N LEU A 21 -6.25 -12.40 0.93
CA LEU A 21 -6.07 -12.09 -0.49
C LEU A 21 -4.80 -11.28 -0.76
N GLN A 22 -4.49 -10.29 0.08
CA GLN A 22 -3.31 -9.43 -0.11
C GLN A 22 -2.01 -10.25 -0.11
N ARG A 23 -1.85 -11.11 0.90
CA ARG A 23 -0.69 -12.01 1.01
C ARG A 23 -0.63 -12.99 -0.16
N HIS A 24 -1.78 -13.50 -0.59
CA HIS A 24 -1.85 -14.41 -1.72
C HIS A 24 -1.39 -13.76 -3.02
N ILE A 25 -1.83 -12.53 -3.30
CA ILE A 25 -1.47 -11.80 -4.54
C ILE A 25 0.04 -11.65 -4.67
N ILE A 26 0.75 -11.34 -3.58
CA ILE A 26 2.22 -11.19 -3.58
C ILE A 26 2.90 -12.51 -3.98
N LYS A 27 2.38 -13.66 -3.54
CA LYS A 27 2.93 -14.97 -3.96
C LYS A 27 2.51 -15.31 -5.39
N CYS A 28 1.29 -14.96 -5.77
CA CYS A 28 0.73 -15.30 -7.08
C CYS A 28 1.40 -14.49 -8.20
N MET A 29 1.79 -13.24 -7.95
CA MET A 29 2.47 -12.39 -8.93
C MET A 29 3.79 -12.98 -9.45
N VAL A 30 4.49 -13.77 -8.61
CA VAL A 30 5.74 -14.43 -9.01
C VAL A 30 5.49 -15.44 -10.13
N ASN A 31 4.33 -16.09 -10.14
CA ASN A 31 3.95 -17.05 -11.18
C ASN A 31 3.36 -16.36 -12.43
N TYR A 32 2.90 -15.12 -12.30
CA TYR A 32 2.21 -14.37 -13.36
C TYR A 32 2.78 -12.95 -13.50
N PRO A 33 4.03 -12.79 -13.99
CA PRO A 33 4.72 -11.49 -14.03
C PRO A 33 4.17 -10.51 -15.09
N ASP A 34 3.41 -11.00 -16.07
CA ASP A 34 2.91 -10.18 -17.19
C ASP A 34 1.68 -9.31 -16.83
N PHE A 35 1.13 -9.51 -15.63
CA PHE A 35 -0.09 -8.82 -15.21
C PHE A 35 0.19 -7.38 -14.77
N VAL A 36 -0.67 -6.48 -15.22
CA VAL A 36 -0.61 -5.06 -14.88
C VAL A 36 -1.41 -4.76 -13.61
N THR A 37 -0.94 -3.79 -12.83
CA THR A 37 -1.54 -3.36 -11.58
C THR A 37 -2.45 -2.14 -11.79
N CYS A 38 -3.61 -2.10 -11.12
CA CYS A 38 -4.44 -0.89 -11.11
C CYS A 38 -3.76 0.24 -10.31
N PRO A 39 -3.75 1.49 -10.83
CA PRO A 39 -3.17 2.63 -10.12
C PRO A 39 -3.95 3.01 -8.85
N TYR A 40 -5.25 2.68 -8.76
CA TYR A 40 -6.09 3.03 -7.61
C TYR A 40 -6.12 1.97 -6.51
N ASN A 41 -5.90 0.70 -6.87
CA ASN A 41 -5.94 -0.41 -5.93
C ASN A 41 -4.90 -1.47 -6.27
N ALA A 42 -3.90 -1.62 -5.41
CA ALA A 42 -2.85 -2.61 -5.55
C ALA A 42 -3.33 -4.07 -5.42
N LEU A 43 -4.61 -4.34 -5.17
CA LEU A 43 -5.19 -5.68 -5.23
C LEU A 43 -5.81 -6.02 -6.59
N HIS A 44 -6.15 -5.01 -7.41
CA HIS A 44 -6.67 -5.25 -8.74
C HIS A 44 -5.49 -5.54 -9.69
N ARG A 45 -5.59 -6.64 -10.44
CA ARG A 45 -4.59 -7.10 -11.40
C ARG A 45 -5.30 -7.52 -12.68
N PHE A 46 -4.69 -7.26 -13.83
CA PHE A 46 -5.26 -7.53 -15.14
C PHE A 46 -4.19 -8.15 -16.05
N ALA A 47 -4.60 -9.06 -16.92
CA ALA A 47 -3.68 -9.73 -17.84
C ALA A 47 -3.12 -8.78 -18.92
N ASN A 48 -3.82 -7.70 -19.24
CA ASN A 48 -3.47 -6.80 -20.34
C ASN A 48 -3.87 -5.35 -20.04
N LYS A 49 -3.16 -4.42 -20.70
CA LYS A 49 -3.40 -2.97 -20.57
C LYS A 49 -4.78 -2.54 -21.09
N THR A 50 -5.35 -3.24 -22.07
CA THR A 50 -6.69 -2.93 -22.60
C THR A 50 -7.77 -3.13 -21.54
N LEU A 51 -7.80 -4.30 -20.87
CA LEU A 51 -8.73 -4.56 -19.76
C LEU A 51 -8.52 -3.59 -18.59
N LEU A 52 -7.26 -3.19 -18.34
CA LEU A 52 -6.99 -2.16 -17.34
C LEU A 52 -7.63 -0.81 -17.73
N GLY A 53 -7.53 -0.39 -18.99
CA GLY A 53 -8.14 0.85 -19.48
C GLY A 53 -9.66 0.86 -19.30
N GLU A 54 -10.33 -0.26 -19.62
CA GLU A 54 -11.77 -0.43 -19.38
C GLU A 54 -12.09 -0.40 -17.89
N HIS A 55 -11.30 -1.10 -17.07
CA HIS A 55 -11.46 -1.11 -15.62
C HIS A 55 -11.30 0.28 -14.99
N MET A 56 -10.38 1.12 -15.47
CA MET A 56 -10.15 2.47 -14.92
C MET A 56 -11.40 3.37 -14.99
N ILE A 57 -12.30 3.11 -15.95
CA ILE A 57 -13.55 3.85 -16.11
C ILE A 57 -14.57 3.45 -15.04
N VAL A 58 -14.58 2.18 -14.64
CA VAL A 58 -15.58 1.57 -13.72
C VAL A 58 -15.02 1.23 -12.33
N CYS A 59 -13.76 1.56 -12.04
CA CYS A 59 -13.10 1.15 -10.81
C CYS A 59 -13.74 1.81 -9.58
N ASP A 60 -14.27 0.99 -8.67
CA ASP A 60 -14.83 1.42 -7.37
C ASP A 60 -13.82 2.21 -6.53
N SER A 61 -12.53 1.85 -6.59
CA SER A 61 -11.49 2.53 -5.83
C SER A 61 -11.05 3.88 -6.41
N ARG A 62 -11.58 4.30 -7.58
CA ARG A 62 -11.20 5.57 -8.21
C ARG A 62 -11.66 6.78 -7.39
N ASP A 63 -12.84 6.72 -6.79
CA ASP A 63 -13.43 7.85 -6.06
C ASP A 63 -13.00 7.91 -4.58
N LYS A 64 -12.15 6.98 -4.14
CA LYS A 64 -11.59 7.00 -2.79
C LYS A 64 -10.59 8.13 -2.67
N LYS A 65 -11.10 9.35 -2.51
CA LYS A 65 -10.33 10.49 -2.03
C LYS A 65 -9.82 10.07 -0.66
N TYR A 66 -8.51 9.89 -0.54
CA TYR A 66 -7.87 9.85 0.76
C TYR A 66 -8.16 11.22 1.37
N VAL A 67 -9.19 11.27 2.22
CA VAL A 67 -9.36 12.38 3.14
C VAL A 67 -8.15 12.24 4.05
N PHE A 68 -7.13 13.05 3.82
CA PHE A 68 -6.20 13.36 4.88
C PHE A 68 -7.09 13.93 5.98
N GLN A 69 -7.42 13.11 6.97
CA GLN A 69 -7.83 13.62 8.25
C GLN A 69 -6.58 14.31 8.74
N ASP A 70 -6.52 15.64 8.54
CA ASP A 70 -5.76 16.53 9.40
C ASP A 70 -6.02 15.99 10.80
N PHE A 71 -5.00 15.40 11.40
CA PHE A 71 -5.02 15.02 12.79
C PHE A 71 -5.18 16.34 13.51
N ASN A 72 -6.44 16.70 13.80
CA ASN A 72 -6.84 17.91 14.50
C ASN A 72 -5.78 18.24 15.57
N ASP A 73 -5.16 19.41 15.46
CA ASP A 73 -4.04 19.93 16.26
C ASP A 73 -4.28 20.04 17.78
N ASN A 74 -5.25 19.30 18.31
CA ASN A 74 -5.43 19.08 19.74
C ASN A 74 -4.81 17.74 20.16
N CYS A 75 -3.62 17.42 19.63
CA CYS A 75 -2.70 16.53 20.32
C CYS A 75 -1.95 17.39 21.34
N PRO A 76 -2.12 17.19 22.67
CA PRO A 76 -1.25 17.84 23.63
C PRO A 76 0.18 17.40 23.30
N ALA A 77 0.99 18.33 22.81
CA ALA A 77 2.37 18.12 22.41
C ALA A 77 3.19 17.68 23.63
N SER A 78 3.15 16.39 23.97
CA SER A 78 3.92 15.77 25.04
C SER A 78 3.83 14.25 24.90
N ASN A 79 4.88 13.66 24.32
CA ASN A 79 5.31 12.27 24.56
C ASN A 79 4.63 11.12 23.80
N HIS A 80 4.29 11.27 22.52
CA HIS A 80 4.16 10.08 21.66
C HIS A 80 5.56 9.63 21.22
N GLN A 81 6.22 8.85 22.08
CA GLN A 81 7.29 7.97 21.67
C GLN A 81 6.70 7.03 20.61
N THR A 82 7.10 7.17 19.34
CA THR A 82 6.80 6.11 18.37
C THR A 82 7.56 4.86 18.81
N ASP A 83 6.99 3.67 18.69
CA ASP A 83 7.65 2.38 18.99
C ASP A 83 8.78 2.04 17.99
N ILE A 84 9.53 3.05 17.53
CA ILE A 84 10.76 2.86 16.78
C ILE A 84 11.81 2.41 17.81
N HIS A 85 11.92 1.09 17.97
CA HIS A 85 12.97 0.48 18.75
C HIS A 85 14.31 0.66 18.00
N THR A 86 14.98 1.77 18.26
CA THR A 86 16.36 1.97 17.81
C THR A 86 17.23 0.95 18.56
N PRO A 87 17.84 -0.03 17.87
CA PRO A 87 18.65 -1.03 18.55
C PRO A 87 19.90 -0.35 19.15
N ALA A 88 20.42 -0.89 20.26
CA ALA A 88 21.53 -0.30 21.02
C ALA A 88 22.84 -0.12 20.23
N ASN A 89 22.93 -0.71 19.05
CA ASN A 89 24.04 -0.63 18.11
C ASN A 89 23.70 0.17 16.83
N ALA A 90 22.60 0.93 16.83
CA ALA A 90 22.27 1.78 15.71
C ALA A 90 23.40 2.78 15.47
N ARG A 91 23.86 2.86 14.22
CA ARG A 91 24.84 3.85 13.80
C ARG A 91 24.27 5.23 14.08
N GLU A 92 25.00 6.06 14.82
CA GLU A 92 24.59 7.43 15.08
C GLU A 92 24.31 8.14 13.75
N PHE A 93 23.09 8.66 13.62
CA PHE A 93 22.74 9.48 12.48
C PHE A 93 23.51 10.79 12.63
N ASN A 94 24.50 11.00 11.75
CA ASN A 94 25.33 12.19 11.78
C ASN A 94 24.49 13.36 11.24
N LEU A 95 23.77 14.03 12.13
CA LEU A 95 22.82 15.11 11.83
C LEU A 95 23.52 16.46 11.58
N GLU A 96 24.85 16.50 11.66
CA GLU A 96 25.63 17.75 11.75
C GLU A 96 26.15 18.31 10.42
N PHE A 97 25.81 17.75 9.24
CA PHE A 97 26.37 18.29 8.00
C PHE A 97 25.46 18.19 6.77
N GLU A 98 24.27 18.77 6.83
CA GLU A 98 23.58 19.19 5.60
C GLU A 98 22.97 20.58 5.80
N ASP A 99 23.84 21.58 5.93
CA ASP A 99 23.46 22.99 5.80
C ASP A 99 23.33 23.32 4.31
N TRP A 100 22.12 23.17 3.77
CA TRP A 100 21.81 23.46 2.36
C TRP A 100 21.87 24.96 2.01
N ASP A 101 22.11 25.84 3.00
CA ASP A 101 22.11 27.30 2.87
C ASP A 101 23.52 27.91 2.68
N THR A 102 24.59 27.17 2.94
CA THR A 102 25.99 27.67 2.83
C THR A 102 26.56 27.69 1.41
N GLN A 103 25.74 27.40 0.39
CA GLN A 103 26.19 27.27 -1.01
C GLN A 103 25.63 28.34 -1.95
N TYR A 104 25.41 29.57 -1.45
CA TYR A 104 25.15 30.75 -2.28
C TYR A 104 25.99 31.96 -1.85
#